data_AF-A0A925IEW7-F1
#
_entry.id   AF-A0A925IEW7-F1
#
_cell.length_a   1.000
_cell.length_b   1.000
_cell.length_c   1.000
_cell.angle_alpha   90.00
_cell.angle_beta   90.00
_cell.angle_gamma   90.00
#
_symmetry.space_group_name_H-M   'P 1'
#
loop_
_entity.id
_entity.type
_entity.pdbx_description
1 polymer ?
#
loop_
_entity_poly.entity_id
_entity_poly.type
_entity_poly.pdbx_seq_one_letter_code
_entity_poly.pdbx_strand_id
1 'polypeptide(L)'
;YGFNFPSYYNARLQELGEEIATGNCDPEARIAAAHEMQQILYDEQPYLWLYALDSAYAASPNVQGFDPFPGLGQWNVDSWNVNNEQ
;
A
#
# COMPACT_ATOMS: atom_id res chain seq x y z
N TYR A 1 -15.80 -1.66 -14.57
CA TYR A 1 -14.85 -2.78 -14.38
C TYR A 1 -13.99 -2.47 -13.15
N GLY A 2 -13.65 -3.46 -12.34
CA GLY A 2 -12.87 -3.29 -11.10
C GLY A 2 -11.71 -4.27 -11.00
N PHE A 3 -10.99 -4.24 -9.88
CA PHE A 3 -9.75 -5.02 -9.66
C PHE A 3 -9.96 -6.36 -8.93
N ASN A 4 -11.21 -6.82 -8.74
CA ASN A 4 -11.53 -8.13 -8.17
C ASN A 4 -11.43 -9.24 -9.26
N PHE A 5 -10.21 -9.56 -9.69
CA PHE A 5 -9.97 -10.51 -10.79
C PHE A 5 -10.54 -11.93 -10.55
N PRO A 6 -10.44 -12.52 -9.34
CA PRO A 6 -11.02 -13.83 -9.04
C PRO A 6 -12.54 -13.82 -8.89
N SER A 7 -13.18 -12.64 -8.88
CA SER A 7 -14.62 -12.49 -8.59
C SER A 7 -15.02 -13.06 -7.22
N TYR A 8 -14.11 -12.97 -6.24
CA TYR A 8 -14.31 -13.46 -4.88
C TYR A 8 -15.26 -12.53 -4.09
N TYR A 9 -16.09 -13.11 -3.22
CA TYR A 9 -17.01 -12.39 -2.37
C TYR A 9 -17.10 -13.05 -0.99
N ASN A 10 -17.00 -12.23 0.05
CA ASN A 10 -17.29 -12.59 1.43
C ASN A 10 -18.02 -11.40 2.08
N ALA A 11 -19.20 -11.65 2.67
CA ALA A 11 -20.05 -10.59 3.22
C ALA A 11 -19.36 -9.82 4.36
N ARG A 12 -18.65 -10.54 5.24
CA ARG A 12 -17.91 -9.94 6.35
C ARG A 12 -16.76 -9.06 5.88
N LEU A 13 -16.04 -9.49 4.84
CA LEU A 13 -14.98 -8.69 4.22
C LEU A 13 -15.52 -7.36 3.67
N GLN A 14 -16.75 -7.34 3.14
CA GLN A 14 -17.39 -6.10 2.68
C GLN A 14 -17.77 -5.17 3.82
N GLU A 15 -18.36 -5.69 4.90
CA GLU A 15 -18.69 -4.90 6.11
C GLU A 15 -17.44 -4.22 6.69
N LEU A 16 -16.34 -4.96 6.83
CA LEU A 16 -15.06 -4.44 7.31
C LEU A 16 -14.48 -3.38 6.36
N GLY A 17 -14.60 -3.60 5.05
CA GLY A 17 -14.19 -2.61 4.05
C GLY A 17 -14.96 -1.29 4.16
N GLU A 18 -16.27 -1.36 4.39
CA GLU A 18 -17.11 -0.18 4.62
C GLU A 18 -16.75 0.53 5.94
N GLU A 19 -16.49 -0.22 7.01
CA GLU A 19 -16.05 0.32 8.30
C GLU A 19 -14.74 1.09 8.16
N ILE A 20 -13.75 0.52 7.44
CA ILE A 20 -12.49 1.20 7.18
C ILE A 20 -12.71 2.43 6.31
N ALA A 21 -13.54 2.36 5.26
CA ALA A 21 -13.74 3.46 4.32
C ALA A 21 -14.52 4.64 4.92
N THR A 22 -15.46 4.38 5.83
CA THR A 22 -16.45 5.38 6.30
C THR A 22 -16.40 5.66 7.81
N GLY A 23 -15.64 4.89 8.58
CA GLY A 23 -15.54 5.01 10.03
C GLY A 23 -14.90 6.31 10.54
N ASN A 24 -15.05 6.56 11.85
CA ASN A 24 -14.70 7.80 12.59
C ASN A 24 -13.19 8.10 12.72
N CYS A 25 -12.36 7.67 11.77
CA CYS A 25 -10.91 7.87 11.78
C CYS A 25 -10.16 7.31 13.01
N ASP A 26 -10.76 6.41 13.78
CA ASP A 26 -10.09 5.71 14.88
C ASP A 26 -9.04 4.73 14.33
N PRO A 27 -7.75 4.96 14.56
CA PRO A 27 -6.69 4.09 14.04
C PRO A 27 -6.75 2.67 14.60
N GLU A 28 -7.10 2.51 15.88
CA GLU A 28 -7.08 1.18 16.53
C GLU A 28 -8.21 0.31 15.99
N ALA A 29 -9.40 0.89 15.80
CA ALA A 29 -10.52 0.20 15.16
C ALA A 29 -10.17 -0.21 13.71
N ARG A 30 -9.53 0.68 12.94
CA ARG A 30 -9.10 0.37 11.58
C ARG A 30 -8.05 -0.74 11.52
N ILE A 31 -7.09 -0.76 12.45
CA ILE A 31 -6.08 -1.82 12.55
C ILE A 31 -6.74 -3.16 12.87
N ALA A 32 -7.67 -3.19 13.84
CA ALA A 32 -8.40 -4.40 14.20
C ALA A 32 -9.21 -4.95 13.00
N ALA A 33 -9.94 -4.09 12.30
CA ALA A 33 -10.67 -4.46 11.09
C ALA A 33 -9.74 -5.00 10.01
N ALA A 34 -8.62 -4.33 9.73
CA ALA A 34 -7.65 -4.76 8.72
C ALA A 34 -7.04 -6.13 9.03
N HIS A 35 -6.77 -6.44 10.31
CA HIS A 35 -6.30 -7.77 10.72
C HIS A 35 -7.36 -8.86 10.50
N GLU A 36 -8.63 -8.58 10.79
CA GLU A 36 -9.71 -9.52 10.50
C GLU A 36 -9.85 -9.78 8.99
N MET A 37 -9.79 -8.72 8.17
CA MET A 37 -9.79 -8.85 6.71
C MET A 37 -8.62 -9.72 6.22
N GLN A 38 -7.40 -9.50 6.75
CA GLN A 38 -6.23 -10.30 6.40
C GLN A 38 -6.45 -11.78 6.75
N GLN A 39 -7.01 -12.09 7.91
CA GLN A 39 -7.27 -13.45 8.34
C GLN A 39 -8.25 -14.17 7.39
N ILE A 40 -9.35 -13.51 7.01
CA ILE A 40 -10.32 -14.04 6.02
C ILE A 40 -9.61 -14.37 4.70
N LEU A 41 -8.82 -13.43 4.18
CA LEU A 41 -8.10 -13.60 2.91
C LEU A 41 -7.01 -14.68 2.98
N TYR A 42 -6.43 -14.92 4.16
CA TYR A 42 -5.48 -16.00 4.38
C TYR A 42 -6.15 -17.37 4.44
N ASP A 43 -7.27 -17.48 5.14
CA ASP A 43 -7.98 -18.74 5.34
C ASP A 43 -8.72 -19.20 4.06
N GLU A 44 -9.36 -18.27 3.35
CA GLU A 44 -10.15 -18.58 2.16
C GLU A 44 -9.34 -18.58 0.84
N GLN A 45 -8.11 -18.06 0.89
CA GLN A 45 -7.13 -18.09 -0.21
C GLN A 45 -7.69 -17.69 -1.60
N PRO A 46 -8.42 -16.56 -1.75
CA PRO A 46 -8.82 -16.09 -3.08
C PRO A 46 -7.62 -15.69 -3.95
N TYR A 47 -6.48 -15.42 -3.31
CA TYR A 47 -5.17 -15.32 -3.92
C TYR A 47 -4.18 -16.20 -3.18
N LEU A 48 -3.16 -16.67 -3.91
CA LEU A 48 -1.95 -17.23 -3.31
C LEU A 48 -0.92 -16.10 -3.14
N TRP A 49 -0.62 -15.75 -1.90
CA TRP A 49 0.36 -14.72 -1.57
C TRP A 49 1.78 -15.28 -1.75
N LEU A 50 2.59 -14.66 -2.63
CA LEU A 50 3.93 -15.17 -2.95
C LEU A 50 5.05 -14.44 -2.21
N TYR A 51 5.05 -13.11 -2.26
CA TYR A 51 6.12 -12.28 -1.71
C TYR A 51 5.67 -10.83 -1.50
N ALA A 52 6.36 -10.12 -0.62
CA ALA A 52 6.43 -8.65 -0.62
C ALA A 52 7.67 -8.23 -1.44
N LEU A 53 7.54 -7.15 -2.22
CA LEU A 53 8.62 -6.69 -3.10
C LEU A 53 9.61 -5.80 -2.38
N ASP A 54 10.89 -6.09 -2.54
CA ASP A 54 11.94 -5.09 -2.35
C ASP A 54 11.94 -4.09 -3.52
N SER A 55 12.14 -2.81 -3.21
CA SER A 55 12.25 -1.75 -4.21
C SER A 55 13.66 -1.16 -4.19
N ALA A 56 14.29 -1.08 -5.36
CA ALA A 56 15.57 -0.41 -5.55
C ALA A 56 15.38 0.76 -6.52
N TYR A 57 15.63 1.97 -6.04
CA TYR A 57 15.59 3.18 -6.85
C TYR A 57 17.01 3.75 -6.95
N ALA A 58 17.34 4.27 -8.13
CA ALA A 58 18.64 4.91 -8.38
C ALA A 58 18.40 6.35 -8.85
N ALA A 59 19.22 7.26 -8.35
CA ALA A 59 19.30 8.63 -8.81
C ALA A 59 20.73 8.98 -9.19
N SER A 60 20.89 9.97 -10.07
CA SER A 60 22.22 10.49 -10.41
C SER A 60 22.90 11.06 -9.15
N PRO A 61 24.23 10.95 -9.00
CA PRO A 61 24.94 11.48 -7.82
C PRO A 61 24.75 12.98 -7.58
N ASN A 62 24.34 13.73 -8.61
CA ASN A 62 24.09 15.17 -8.52
C ASN A 62 22.64 15.54 -8.15
N VAL A 63 21.76 14.56 -7.93
CA VAL A 63 20.40 14.76 -7.42
C VAL A 63 20.46 14.84 -5.91
N GLN A 64 20.05 15.96 -5.35
CA GLN A 64 19.93 16.17 -3.91
C GLN A 64 18.48 16.03 -3.47
N GLY A 65 18.26 15.55 -2.24
CA GLY A 65 16.93 15.32 -1.67
C GLY A 65 16.29 13.99 -2.05
N PHE A 66 16.99 13.12 -2.79
CA PHE A 66 16.52 11.78 -3.15
C PHE A 66 16.37 10.87 -1.92
N ASP A 67 15.14 10.73 -1.42
CA ASP A 67 14.77 9.90 -0.28
C ASP A 67 13.41 9.20 -0.56
N PRO A 68 13.40 8.12 -1.35
CA PRO A 68 12.16 7.48 -1.78
C PRO A 68 11.45 6.79 -0.60
N PHE A 69 10.14 6.98 -0.50
CA PHE A 69 9.29 6.20 0.40
C PHE A 69 9.08 4.79 -0.16
N PRO A 70 8.93 3.73 0.68
CA PRO A 70 8.68 2.38 0.20
C PRO A 70 7.54 2.29 -0.82
N GLY A 71 7.83 1.75 -2.01
CA GLY A 71 6.87 1.65 -3.12
C GLY A 71 6.61 2.95 -3.90
N LEU A 72 7.22 4.08 -3.51
CA LEU A 72 7.04 5.39 -4.11
C LEU A 72 8.40 6.04 -4.41
N GLY A 73 9.00 5.63 -5.54
CA GLY A 73 10.32 6.09 -5.95
C GLY A 73 10.47 7.60 -6.17
N GLN A 74 9.37 8.32 -6.39
CA GLN A 74 9.34 9.79 -6.58
C GLN A 74 8.76 10.53 -5.37
N TRP A 75 8.83 9.92 -4.19
CA TRP A 75 8.39 10.57 -2.96
C TRP A 75 9.08 11.92 -2.75
N ASN A 76 8.29 12.96 -2.42
CA ASN A 76 8.75 14.34 -2.24
C ASN A 76 9.59 14.89 -3.41
N VAL A 77 9.31 14.47 -4.65
CA VAL A 77 10.08 14.90 -5.85
C VAL A 77 10.13 16.41 -6.04
N ASP A 78 9.13 17.15 -5.54
CA ASP A 78 9.08 18.61 -5.55
C ASP A 78 10.16 19.27 -4.68
N SER A 79 10.74 18.53 -3.73
CA SER A 79 11.87 18.98 -2.90
C SER A 79 13.24 18.69 -3.51
N TRP A 80 13.29 17.89 -4.60
CA TRP A 80 14.56 17.48 -5.19
C TRP A 80 15.13 18.60 -6.06
N ASN A 81 16.46 18.64 -6.15
CA ASN A 81 17.16 19.55 -7.04
C ASN A 81 18.36 18.86 -7.69
N VAL A 82 18.75 19.37 -8.86
CA VAL A 82 19.93 18.92 -9.59
C VAL A 82 21.02 19.96 -9.41
N ASN A 83 22.11 19.58 -8.75
CA ASN A 83 23.28 20.44 -8.66
C ASN A 83 24.14 20.27 -9.93
N ASN A 84 24.33 21.34 -10.68
CA ASN A 84 25.11 21.31 -11.93
C ASN A 84 26.59 21.67 -11.72
N GLU A 85 27.04 21.92 -10.50
CA GLU A 85 28.43 22.31 -10.18
C GLU A 85 29.37 21.10 -9.97
N GLN A 86 29.30 20.08 -10.84
CA GLN A 86 30.27 18.98 -10.88
C GLN A 86 31.42 19.25 -11.86
#